data_AF-A0A834MMV0-F1
#
_entry.id   AF-A0A834MMV0-F1
#
_cell.length_a   1.000
_cell.length_b   1.000
_cell.length_c   1.000
_cell.angle_alpha   90.00
_cell.angle_beta   90.00
_cell.angle_gamma   90.00
#
_symmetry.space_group_name_H-M   'P 1'
#
loop_
_entity.id
_entity.type
_entity.pdbx_description
1 polymer ?
#
loop_
_entity_poly.entity_id
_entity_poly.type
_entity_poly.pdbx_seq_one_letter_code
_entity_poly.pdbx_strand_id
1 'polypeptide(L)'
;MAVKLIVGTVLLTLIVVAMAAPISVEEEFSNFKVKFNRTYATPEEEQQRFNIFKANFDRIQEHNKKYEAGEVTYTQGINDFADLTREEFKSRHLGLRLPRLPKDHTHSDAS
;
A
#
# COMPACT_ATOMS: atom_id res chain seq x y z
N MET A 1 50.55 8.91 -0.63
CA MET A 1 49.24 9.59 -0.48
C MET A 1 48.09 8.90 -1.22
N ALA A 2 48.35 8.12 -2.29
CA ALA A 2 47.30 7.41 -3.05
C ALA A 2 46.61 6.23 -2.31
N VAL A 3 47.30 5.51 -1.42
CA VAL A 3 46.72 4.36 -0.67
C VAL A 3 45.67 4.81 0.36
N LYS A 4 45.84 6.00 0.96
CA LYS A 4 44.87 6.58 1.92
C LYS A 4 43.53 6.93 1.26
N LEU A 5 43.54 7.28 -0.03
CA LEU A 5 42.34 7.54 -0.83
C LEU A 5 41.59 6.26 -1.17
N ILE A 6 42.30 5.20 -1.56
CA ILE A 6 41.69 3.89 -1.91
C ILE A 6 41.12 3.20 -0.67
N VAL A 7 41.84 3.24 0.47
CA VAL A 7 41.31 2.70 1.74
C VAL A 7 40.11 3.53 2.22
N GLY A 8 40.14 4.86 2.03
CA GLY A 8 39.03 5.74 2.36
C GLY A 8 37.78 5.49 1.51
N THR A 9 37.92 5.23 0.21
CA THR A 9 36.78 4.93 -0.68
C THR A 9 36.18 3.55 -0.42
N VAL A 10 37.00 2.53 -0.18
CA VAL A 10 36.52 1.18 0.19
C VAL A 10 35.77 1.23 1.53
N LEU A 11 36.28 1.99 2.51
CA LEU A 11 35.61 2.16 3.80
C LEU A 11 34.29 2.94 3.67
N LEU A 12 34.23 3.97 2.82
CA LEU A 12 32.99 4.72 2.55
C LEU A 12 31.94 3.82 1.88
N THR A 13 32.33 2.97 0.92
CA THR A 13 31.41 2.03 0.27
C THR A 13 30.86 0.98 1.24
N LEU A 14 31.65 0.50 2.21
CA LEU A 14 31.19 -0.48 3.20
C LEU A 14 30.18 0.11 4.19
N ILE A 15 30.27 1.40 4.51
CA ILE A 15 29.31 2.07 5.41
C ILE A 15 27.94 2.25 4.72
N VAL A 16 27.91 2.51 3.41
CA VAL A 16 26.64 2.69 2.66
C VAL A 16 25.87 1.38 2.50
N VAL A 17 26.57 0.23 2.40
CA VAL A 17 25.93 -1.09 2.20
C VAL A 17 25.16 -1.58 3.45
N ALA A 18 25.44 -1.03 4.64
CA ALA A 18 24.87 -1.53 5.89
C ALA A 18 23.41 -1.09 6.20
N MET A 19 22.82 -0.17 5.42
CA MET A 19 21.52 0.44 5.77
C MET A 19 20.28 -0.19 5.10
N ALA A 20 20.43 -1.27 4.33
CA ALA A 20 19.30 -1.89 3.62
C ALA A 20 18.61 -3.01 4.43
N ALA A 21 18.30 -2.77 5.70
CA ALA A 21 17.36 -3.65 6.41
C ALA A 21 15.93 -3.37 5.89
N PRO A 22 15.09 -4.40 5.65
CA PRO A 22 13.71 -4.17 5.28
C PRO A 22 12.99 -3.43 6.42
N ILE A 23 12.40 -2.27 6.10
CA ILE A 23 11.59 -1.47 7.03
C ILE A 23 10.45 -2.34 7.56
N SER A 24 10.20 -2.33 8.87
CA SER A 24 9.12 -3.12 9.47
C SER A 24 7.75 -2.52 9.15
N VAL A 25 6.69 -3.31 9.22
CA VAL A 25 5.32 -2.81 8.95
C VAL A 25 4.88 -1.77 9.99
N GLU A 26 5.39 -1.85 11.21
CA GLU A 26 5.16 -0.86 12.28
C GLU A 26 5.82 0.48 11.96
N GLU A 27 7.03 0.45 11.40
CA GLU A 27 7.73 1.65 10.93
C GLU A 27 7.02 2.26 9.72
N GLU A 28 6.57 1.43 8.76
CA GLU A 28 5.75 1.88 7.64
C GLU A 28 4.41 2.50 8.09
N PHE A 29 3.76 1.93 9.10
CA PHE A 29 2.54 2.53 9.66
C PHE A 29 2.83 3.86 10.36
N SER A 30 3.96 3.96 11.07
CA SER A 30 4.38 5.21 11.70
C SER A 30 4.66 6.29 10.65
N ASN A 31 5.36 5.93 9.58
CA ASN A 31 5.61 6.81 8.43
C ASN A 31 4.32 7.20 7.72
N PHE A 32 3.38 6.26 7.55
CA PHE A 32 2.06 6.51 6.99
C PHE A 32 1.30 7.54 7.82
N LYS A 33 1.24 7.38 9.16
CA LYS A 33 0.57 8.35 10.04
C LYS A 33 1.14 9.74 9.90
N VAL A 34 2.46 9.88 9.85
CA VAL A 34 3.12 11.18 9.65
C VAL A 34 2.82 11.75 8.26
N LYS A 35 3.00 10.94 7.22
CA LYS A 35 2.85 11.36 5.81
C LYS A 35 1.44 11.81 5.47
N PHE A 36 0.42 11.17 6.04
CA PHE A 36 -0.99 11.43 5.77
C PHE A 36 -1.72 12.09 6.95
N ASN A 37 -0.96 12.60 7.92
CA ASN A 37 -1.44 13.30 9.11
C ASN A 37 -2.59 12.55 9.83
N ARG A 38 -2.41 11.23 10.01
CA ARG A 38 -3.40 10.38 10.67
C ARG A 38 -3.28 10.49 12.17
N THR A 39 -4.43 10.67 12.81
CA THR A 39 -4.62 10.63 14.26
C THR A 39 -5.85 9.79 14.56
N TYR A 40 -5.78 8.97 15.59
CA TYR A 40 -6.86 8.06 16.00
C TYR A 40 -7.27 8.40 17.42
N ALA A 41 -8.56 8.30 17.72
CA ALA A 41 -9.11 8.80 18.98
C ALA A 41 -8.78 7.89 20.16
N THR A 42 -8.66 6.59 19.92
CA THR A 42 -8.38 5.61 20.98
C THR A 42 -7.31 4.60 20.54
N PRO A 43 -6.61 3.96 21.50
CA PRO A 43 -5.67 2.88 21.20
C PRO A 43 -6.33 1.71 20.47
N GLU A 44 -7.59 1.41 20.74
CA GLU A 44 -8.34 0.35 20.08
C GLU A 44 -8.59 0.70 18.61
N GLU A 45 -8.95 1.95 18.31
CA GLU A 45 -9.07 2.43 16.94
C GLU A 45 -7.72 2.37 16.21
N GLU A 46 -6.64 2.84 16.85
CA GLU A 46 -5.30 2.77 16.28
C GLU A 46 -4.88 1.34 15.96
N GLN A 47 -5.14 0.39 16.87
CA GLN A 47 -4.86 -1.02 16.65
C GLN A 47 -5.69 -1.60 15.49
N GLN A 48 -6.97 -1.22 15.37
CA GLN A 48 -7.81 -1.61 14.24
C GLN A 48 -7.26 -1.06 12.93
N ARG A 49 -6.87 0.21 12.90
CA ARG A 49 -6.31 0.90 11.72
C ARG A 49 -4.97 0.31 11.32
N PHE A 50 -4.12 -0.04 12.29
CA PHE A 50 -2.87 -0.77 12.04
C PHE A 50 -3.12 -2.13 11.38
N ASN A 51 -4.10 -2.90 11.88
CA ASN A 51 -4.42 -4.21 11.31
C ASN A 51 -4.91 -4.10 9.85
N ILE A 52 -5.74 -3.10 9.56
CA ILE A 52 -6.20 -2.82 8.18
C ILE A 52 -5.03 -2.38 7.31
N PHE A 53 -4.19 -1.47 7.81
CA PHE A 53 -3.00 -1.01 7.12
C PHE A 53 -2.06 -2.16 6.78
N LYS A 54 -1.77 -3.04 7.73
CA LYS A 54 -0.95 -4.23 7.53
C LYS A 54 -1.50 -5.14 6.43
N ALA A 55 -2.80 -5.43 6.45
CA ALA A 55 -3.43 -6.24 5.41
C ALA A 55 -3.32 -5.58 4.02
N ASN A 56 -3.50 -4.27 3.93
CA ASN A 56 -3.33 -3.52 2.68
C ASN A 56 -1.87 -3.45 2.23
N PHE A 57 -0.92 -3.32 3.16
CA PHE A 57 0.51 -3.35 2.91
C PHE A 57 0.95 -4.69 2.31
N ASP A 58 0.53 -5.80 2.91
CA ASP A 58 0.81 -7.15 2.41
C ASP A 58 0.25 -7.34 0.99
N ARG A 59 -0.98 -6.86 0.73
CA ARG A 59 -1.62 -6.89 -0.58
C ARG A 59 -0.84 -6.06 -1.62
N ILE A 60 -0.30 -4.92 -1.24
CA ILE A 60 0.54 -4.08 -2.10
C ILE A 60 1.84 -4.81 -2.43
N GLN A 61 2.49 -5.41 -1.42
CA GLN A 61 3.73 -6.17 -1.62
C GLN A 61 3.51 -7.37 -2.55
N GLU A 62 2.44 -8.14 -2.35
CA GLU A 62 2.11 -9.27 -3.23
C GLU A 62 1.85 -8.82 -4.67
N HIS A 63 1.11 -7.73 -4.86
CA HIS A 63 0.85 -7.19 -6.18
C HIS A 63 2.13 -6.70 -6.87
N ASN A 64 3.02 -6.03 -6.15
CA ASN A 64 4.29 -5.57 -6.70
C ASN A 64 5.22 -6.75 -7.03
N LYS A 65 5.19 -7.85 -6.27
CA LYS A 65 5.89 -9.09 -6.65
C LYS A 65 5.37 -9.65 -7.98
N LYS A 66 4.05 -9.63 -8.21
CA LYS A 66 3.44 -10.03 -9.50
C LYS A 66 3.84 -9.09 -10.63
N TYR A 67 3.99 -7.79 -10.34
CA TYR A 67 4.49 -6.82 -11.32
C TYR A 67 5.93 -7.14 -11.74
N GLU A 68 6.82 -7.39 -10.78
CA GLU A 68 8.21 -7.80 -11.07
C GLU A 68 8.28 -9.13 -11.85
N ALA A 69 7.30 -10.01 -11.66
CA ALA A 69 7.16 -11.25 -12.45
C ALA A 69 6.53 -11.05 -13.85
N GLY A 70 6.08 -9.84 -14.19
CA GLY A 70 5.42 -9.53 -15.46
C GLY A 70 3.96 -10.02 -15.56
N GLU A 71 3.33 -10.41 -14.45
CA GLU A 71 1.95 -10.92 -14.42
C GLU A 71 0.90 -9.80 -14.40
N VAL A 72 1.28 -8.61 -13.93
CA VAL A 72 0.44 -7.40 -13.92
C VAL A 72 1.21 -6.22 -14.48
N THR A 73 0.50 -5.24 -15.01
CA THR A 73 1.09 -4.12 -15.77
C THR A 73 1.29 -2.84 -14.96
N TYR A 74 1.03 -2.87 -13.66
CA TYR A 74 1.15 -1.71 -12.79
C TYR A 74 1.62 -2.10 -11.39
N THR A 75 2.11 -1.13 -10.64
CA THR A 75 2.47 -1.26 -9.23
C THR A 75 1.47 -0.53 -8.34
N GLN A 76 1.42 -0.92 -7.08
CA GLN A 76 0.67 -0.23 -6.05
C GLN A 76 1.62 0.39 -5.03
N GLY A 77 1.16 1.47 -4.39
CA GLY A 77 1.88 2.15 -3.33
C GLY A 77 0.95 2.50 -2.18
N ILE A 78 1.54 2.74 -1.01
CA ILE A 78 0.83 3.26 0.16
C ILE A 78 0.30 4.66 -0.17
N ASN A 79 -1.00 4.83 0.03
CA ASN A 79 -1.74 6.06 -0.21
C ASN A 79 -2.62 6.38 0.99
N ASP A 80 -3.34 7.50 0.92
CA ASP A 80 -4.18 8.00 2.02
C ASP A 80 -5.22 6.96 2.50
N PHE A 81 -5.67 6.05 1.64
CA PHE A 81 -6.69 5.05 1.96
C PHE A 81 -6.12 3.73 2.50
N ALA A 82 -4.83 3.66 2.81
CA ALA A 82 -4.17 2.41 3.20
C ALA A 82 -4.69 1.83 4.53
N ASP A 83 -5.29 2.63 5.40
CA ASP A 83 -5.90 2.22 6.68
C ASP A 83 -7.43 2.01 6.60
N LEU A 84 -7.99 1.97 5.39
CA LEU A 84 -9.41 1.74 5.15
C LEU A 84 -9.66 0.35 4.59
N THR A 85 -10.75 -0.26 5.05
CA THR A 85 -11.34 -1.42 4.39
C THR A 85 -11.96 -1.03 3.05
N ARG A 86 -12.21 -2.01 2.18
CA ARG A 86 -12.88 -1.77 0.89
C ARG A 86 -14.29 -1.21 1.12
N GLU A 87 -14.98 -1.65 2.16
CA GLU A 87 -16.33 -1.25 2.54
C GLU A 87 -16.35 0.19 3.08
N GLU A 88 -15.38 0.55 3.93
CA GLU A 88 -15.20 1.94 4.37
C GLU A 88 -14.88 2.86 3.19
N PHE A 89 -13.97 2.45 2.30
CA PHE A 89 -13.65 3.23 1.12
C PHE A 89 -14.89 3.44 0.24
N LYS A 90 -15.65 2.37 -0.04
CA LYS A 90 -16.89 2.44 -0.82
C LYS A 90 -17.91 3.38 -0.18
N SER A 91 -18.16 3.24 1.12
CA SER A 91 -19.20 4.02 1.81
C SER A 91 -18.86 5.50 1.93
N ARG A 92 -17.57 5.87 2.04
CA ARG A 92 -17.12 7.25 2.24
C ARG A 92 -16.77 7.98 0.94
N HIS A 93 -16.31 7.25 -0.09
CA HIS A 93 -15.73 7.86 -1.29
C HIS A 93 -16.44 7.52 -2.59
N LEU A 94 -17.35 6.54 -2.62
CA LEU A 94 -18.15 6.23 -3.81
C LEU A 94 -19.59 6.71 -3.64
N GLY A 95 -20.11 7.39 -4.66
CA GLY A 95 -21.45 7.97 -4.66
C GLY A 95 -22.29 7.61 -5.88
N LEU A 96 -21.82 6.68 -6.73
CA LEU A 96 -22.52 6.34 -7.97
C LEU A 96 -23.89 5.72 -7.66
N ARG A 97 -24.95 6.47 -7.96
CA ARG A 97 -26.33 5.99 -7.96
C ARG A 97 -26.70 5.70 -9.39
N LEU A 98 -26.72 4.42 -9.75
CA LEU A 98 -27.21 4.03 -11.07
C LEU A 98 -28.72 4.31 -11.15
N PRO A 99 -29.21 4.99 -12.20
CA PRO A 99 -30.62 4.96 -12.53
C PRO A 99 -31.07 3.51 -12.65
N ARG A 100 -32.32 3.20 -12.28
CA ARG A 100 -32.86 1.86 -12.60
C ARG A 100 -32.82 1.73 -14.12
N LEU A 101 -31.89 0.93 -14.62
CA LEU A 101 -31.91 0.53 -16.01
C LEU A 101 -33.24 -0.20 -16.24
N PRO A 102 -33.96 0.10 -17.33
CA PRO A 102 -35.08 -0.72 -17.74
C PRO A 102 -34.62 -2.17 -17.76
N LYS A 103 -35.36 -3.06 -17.09
CA LYS A 103 -35.12 -4.49 -17.24
C LYS A 103 -35.35 -4.80 -18.72
N ASP A 104 -34.31 -5.22 -19.41
CA ASP A 104 -34.44 -5.65 -20.79
C ASP A 104 -35.41 -6.85 -20.80
N HIS A 105 -36.54 -6.66 -21.47
CA HIS A 105 -37.54 -7.69 -21.72
C HIS A 105 -37.32 -8.23 -23.14
N THR A 106 -36.13 -8.74 -23.44
CA THR A 106 -35.83 -9.50 -24.65
C THR A 106 -34.89 -10.64 -24.21
N HIS A 107 -35.10 -11.94 -24.37
CA HIS A 107 -36.04 -12.79 -25.11
C HIS A 107 -36.35 -14.01 -24.21
N SER A 108 -37.63 -14.35 -23.96
CA SER A 108 -38.01 -15.66 -23.42
C SER A 108 -39.15 -16.31 -24.21
N ASP A 109 -39.23 -16.04 -25.51
CA ASP A 109 -40.14 -16.74 -26.42
C ASP A 109 -39.29 -17.47 -27.47
N ALA A 110 -38.67 -18.56 -27.05
CA ALA A 110 -38.14 -19.60 -27.93
C ALA A 110 -38.16 -20.93 -27.18
N SER A 111 -39.34 -21.54 -27.14
CA SER A 111 -39.55 -22.99 -26.92
C SER A 111 -40.82 -23.39 -27.65
#